data_AF-A0A9E4N7Q5-F1
#
_entry.id   AF-A0A9E4N7Q5-F1
#
_cell.length_a   1.000
_cell.length_b   1.000
_cell.length_c   1.000
_cell.angle_alpha   90.00
_cell.angle_beta   90.00
_cell.angle_gamma   90.00
#
_symmetry.space_group_name_H-M   'P 1'
#
loop_
_entity.id
_entity.type
_entity.pdbx_description
1 polymer ?
#
loop_
_entity_poly.entity_id
_entity_poly.type
_entity_poly.pdbx_seq_one_letter_code
_entity_poly.pdbx_strand_id
1 'polypeptide(L)'
;IMEEDFVSVLESYLKSAPGLMLGIRDAVKSGDMEGLVKSAHPLKSSSANVGAMELSILARDLEFKGRQGDTNGLVASYNQTAEIYRRSISELKSIVDRGSIH
;
A
#
# COMPACT_ATOMS: atom_id res chain seq x y z
N ILE A 1 8.07 17.43 -16.21
CA ILE A 1 6.91 16.57 -15.90
C ILE A 1 5.89 17.52 -15.32
N MET A 2 4.79 17.72 -16.04
CA MET A 2 3.83 18.78 -15.76
C MET A 2 3.09 18.45 -14.45
N GLU A 3 2.80 19.43 -13.61
CA GLU A 3 2.20 19.19 -12.27
C GLU A 3 0.87 18.41 -12.34
N GLU A 4 0.12 18.53 -13.44
CA GLU A 4 -1.10 17.76 -13.72
C GLU A 4 -0.87 16.23 -13.80
N ASP A 5 0.28 15.80 -14.34
CA ASP A 5 0.60 14.38 -14.47
C ASP A 5 0.78 13.73 -13.08
N PHE A 6 1.33 14.47 -12.12
CA PHE A 6 1.60 13.95 -10.79
C PHE A 6 0.32 13.76 -9.95
N VAL A 7 -0.62 14.72 -10.01
CA VAL A 7 -1.90 14.61 -9.29
C VAL A 7 -2.69 13.39 -9.79
N SER A 8 -2.73 13.16 -11.10
CA SER A 8 -3.42 11.98 -11.67
C SER A 8 -2.86 10.64 -11.19
N VAL A 9 -1.53 10.57 -10.98
CA VAL A 9 -0.86 9.38 -10.43
C VAL A 9 -1.25 9.17 -8.97
N LEU A 10 -1.34 10.25 -8.18
CA LEU A 10 -1.80 10.19 -6.79
C LEU A 10 -3.25 9.73 -6.70
N GLU A 11 -4.14 10.26 -7.53
CA GLU A 11 -5.56 9.87 -7.55
C GLU A 11 -5.74 8.38 -7.91
N SER A 12 -5.02 7.91 -8.91
CA SER A 12 -5.01 6.49 -9.31
C SER A 12 -4.53 5.58 -8.18
N TYR A 13 -3.48 6.01 -7.46
CA TYR A 13 -3.02 5.33 -6.26
C TYR A 13 -4.08 5.30 -5.16
N LEU A 14 -4.68 6.45 -4.82
CA LEU A 14 -5.72 6.57 -3.79
C LEU A 14 -6.95 5.72 -4.10
N LYS A 15 -7.27 5.50 -5.38
CA LYS A 15 -8.37 4.64 -5.83
C LYS A 15 -8.06 3.15 -5.71
N SER A 16 -6.82 2.74 -5.99
CA SER A 16 -6.43 1.32 -6.05
C SER A 16 -5.97 0.76 -4.70
N ALA A 17 -5.23 1.55 -3.91
CA ALA A 17 -4.62 1.10 -2.67
C ALA A 17 -5.60 0.52 -1.62
N PRO A 18 -6.85 1.03 -1.46
CA PRO A 18 -7.81 0.41 -0.54
C PRO A 18 -8.10 -1.05 -0.87
N GLY A 19 -8.28 -1.39 -2.15
CA GLY A 19 -8.53 -2.76 -2.58
C GLY A 19 -7.35 -3.71 -2.29
N LEU A 20 -6.13 -3.21 -2.46
CA LEU A 20 -4.91 -3.97 -2.15
C LEU A 20 -4.78 -4.22 -0.63
N MET A 21 -5.05 -3.20 0.20
CA MET A 21 -5.03 -3.36 1.66
C MET A 21 -6.11 -4.32 2.17
N LEU A 22 -7.30 -4.32 1.56
CA LEU A 22 -8.34 -5.30 1.84
C LEU A 22 -7.88 -6.72 1.48
N GLY A 23 -7.27 -6.91 0.31
CA GLY A 23 -6.72 -8.19 -0.10
C GLY A 23 -5.64 -8.71 0.84
N ILE A 24 -4.72 -7.83 1.29
CA ILE A 24 -3.71 -8.18 2.31
C ILE A 24 -4.39 -8.62 3.61
N ARG A 25 -5.36 -7.85 4.10
CA ARG A 25 -6.08 -8.18 5.35
C ARG A 25 -6.74 -9.55 5.25
N ASP A 26 -7.45 -9.82 4.16
CA ASP A 26 -8.20 -11.05 3.98
C ASP A 26 -7.26 -12.25 3.84
N ALA A 27 -6.14 -12.08 3.12
CA ALA A 27 -5.07 -13.06 3.02
C ALA A 27 -4.40 -13.37 4.38
N VAL A 28 -4.10 -12.35 5.18
CA VAL A 28 -3.57 -12.52 6.54
C VAL A 28 -4.56 -13.28 7.43
N LYS A 29 -5.86 -12.99 7.30
CA LYS A 29 -6.92 -13.65 8.08
C LYS A 29 -7.13 -15.11 7.68
N SER A 30 -7.04 -15.43 6.39
CA SER A 30 -7.24 -16.79 5.87
C SER A 30 -5.96 -17.64 5.85
N GLY A 31 -4.79 -17.03 6.04
CA GLY A 31 -3.50 -17.69 5.82
C GLY A 31 -3.16 -17.91 4.35
N ASP A 32 -3.82 -17.20 3.43
CA ASP A 32 -3.58 -17.29 1.99
C ASP A 32 -2.31 -16.52 1.61
N MET A 33 -1.18 -17.21 1.65
CA MET A 33 0.13 -16.62 1.34
C MET A 33 0.27 -16.21 -0.13
N GLU A 34 -0.42 -16.88 -1.05
CA GLU A 34 -0.43 -16.50 -2.46
C GLU A 34 -1.24 -15.21 -2.66
N GLY A 35 -2.41 -15.12 -2.04
CA GLY A 35 -3.22 -13.91 -1.97
C GLY A 35 -2.47 -12.73 -1.37
N LEU A 36 -1.69 -12.99 -0.31
CA LEU A 36 -0.82 -11.98 0.32
C LEU A 36 0.18 -11.41 -0.69
N VAL A 37 0.90 -12.26 -1.43
CA VAL A 37 1.85 -11.82 -2.46
C VAL A 37 1.15 -11.04 -3.56
N LYS A 38 0.00 -11.53 -4.05
CA LYS A 38 -0.78 -10.89 -5.12
C LYS A 38 -1.21 -9.47 -4.76
N SER A 39 -1.54 -9.19 -3.50
CA SER A 39 -1.92 -7.84 -3.06
C SER A 39 -0.73 -6.98 -2.60
N ALA A 40 0.27 -7.57 -1.95
CA ALA A 40 1.43 -6.85 -1.44
C ALA A 40 2.37 -6.36 -2.57
N HIS A 41 2.54 -7.16 -3.64
CA HIS A 41 3.40 -6.82 -4.76
C HIS A 41 3.01 -5.50 -5.47
N PRO A 42 1.77 -5.30 -5.94
CA PRO A 42 1.36 -4.03 -6.54
C PRO A 42 1.33 -2.89 -5.50
N LEU A 43 1.03 -3.16 -4.23
CA LEU A 43 1.03 -2.13 -3.18
C LEU A 43 2.45 -1.57 -2.98
N LYS A 44 3.47 -2.42 -2.98
CA LYS A 44 4.88 -2.02 -2.87
C LYS A 44 5.28 -1.06 -3.98
N SER A 45 5.07 -1.44 -5.24
CA SER A 45 5.52 -0.67 -6.40
C SER A 45 4.73 0.63 -6.54
N SER A 46 3.41 0.57 -6.37
CA SER A 46 2.54 1.75 -6.45
C SER A 46 2.82 2.75 -5.33
N SER A 47 3.13 2.29 -4.11
CA SER A 47 3.51 3.16 -2.99
C SER A 47 4.86 3.84 -3.23
N ALA A 48 5.84 3.15 -3.82
CA ALA A 48 7.11 3.77 -4.20
C ALA A 48 6.91 4.86 -5.26
N ASN A 49 6.02 4.62 -6.23
CA ASN A 49 5.76 5.55 -7.32
C ASN A 49 5.16 6.90 -6.85
N VAL A 50 4.43 6.89 -5.74
CA VAL A 50 3.85 8.10 -5.12
C VAL A 50 4.68 8.66 -3.97
N GLY A 51 5.88 8.11 -3.72
CA GLY A 51 6.77 8.54 -2.65
C GLY A 51 6.39 8.05 -1.24
N ALA A 52 5.40 7.16 -1.11
CA ALA A 52 5.05 6.50 0.15
C ALA A 52 6.05 5.38 0.49
N MET A 53 7.31 5.77 0.72
CA MET A 53 8.45 4.85 0.82
C MET A 53 8.38 3.89 2.01
N GLU A 54 7.93 4.38 3.17
CA GLU A 54 7.77 3.54 4.36
C GLU A 54 6.74 2.43 4.11
N LEU A 55 5.60 2.77 3.51
CA LEU A 55 4.59 1.80 3.12
C LEU A 55 5.10 0.81 2.07
N SER A 56 5.91 1.27 1.12
CA SER A 56 6.53 0.40 0.13
C SER A 56 7.44 -0.66 0.77
N ILE A 57 8.23 -0.28 1.78
CA ILE A 57 9.09 -1.19 2.53
C ILE A 57 8.26 -2.23 3.28
N LEU A 58 7.21 -1.82 4.00
CA LEU A 58 6.36 -2.75 4.75
C LEU A 58 5.57 -3.70 3.83
N ALA A 59 5.12 -3.21 2.67
CA ALA A 59 4.50 -4.05 1.65
C ALA A 59 5.49 -5.07 1.07
N ARG A 60 6.76 -4.70 0.87
CA ARG A 60 7.82 -5.63 0.47
C ARG A 60 8.05 -6.71 1.51
N ASP A 61 8.03 -6.37 2.80
CA ASP A 61 8.24 -7.35 3.87
C ASP A 61 7.08 -8.35 3.95
N LEU A 62 5.83 -7.88 3.76
CA LEU A 62 4.67 -8.77 3.61
C LEU A 62 4.75 -9.66 2.36
N GLU A 63 5.17 -9.10 1.22
CA GLU A 63 5.40 -9.88 -0.01
C GLU A 63 6.46 -10.96 0.23
N PHE A 64 7.55 -10.62 0.91
CA PHE A 64 8.62 -11.56 1.24
C PHE A 64 8.11 -12.69 2.14
N LYS A 65 7.41 -12.37 3.23
CA LYS A 65 6.77 -13.38 4.09
C LYS A 65 5.83 -14.29 3.32
N GLY A 66 5.00 -13.71 2.45
CA GLY A 66 4.14 -14.43 1.51
C GLY A 66 4.89 -15.46 0.67
N ARG A 67 5.98 -15.04 0.02
CA ARG A 67 6.82 -15.92 -0.83
C ARG A 67 7.50 -17.04 -0.05
N GLN A 68 7.87 -16.78 1.20
CA GLN A 68 8.51 -17.77 2.07
C GLN A 68 7.51 -18.70 2.76
N GLY A 69 6.20 -18.41 2.68
CA GLY A 69 5.19 -19.10 3.49
C GLY A 69 5.35 -18.82 5.00
N ASP A 70 6.01 -17.73 5.38
CA ASP A 70 6.26 -17.39 6.77
C ASP A 70 5.06 -16.69 7.40
N THR A 71 4.35 -17.40 8.27
CA THR A 71 3.19 -16.90 8.99
C THR A 71 3.56 -16.25 10.32
N ASN A 72 4.82 -16.30 10.74
CA ASN A 72 5.25 -15.78 12.03
C ASN A 72 5.09 -14.26 12.10
N GLY A 73 4.34 -13.81 13.10
CA GLY A 73 4.07 -12.39 13.32
C GLY A 73 3.35 -11.71 12.15
N LEU A 74 2.67 -12.46 11.27
CA LEU A 74 2.03 -11.91 10.08
C LEU A 74 0.95 -10.88 10.42
N VAL A 75 0.18 -11.12 11.49
CA VAL A 75 -0.81 -10.16 12.02
C VAL A 75 -0.16 -8.87 12.52
N ALA A 76 0.98 -8.97 13.20
CA ALA A 76 1.71 -7.80 13.68
C ALA A 76 2.27 -6.98 12.51
N SER A 77 2.86 -7.64 11.50
CA SER A 77 3.31 -7.00 10.27
C SER A 77 2.15 -6.31 9.54
N TYR A 78 1.00 -6.96 9.43
CA TYR A 78 -0.20 -6.34 8.84
C TYR A 78 -0.65 -5.10 9.61
N ASN A 79 -0.72 -5.16 10.95
CA ASN A 79 -1.16 -4.03 11.77
C ASN A 79 -0.24 -2.81 11.59
N GLN A 80 1.08 -3.04 11.55
CA GLN A 80 2.06 -1.98 11.26
C GLN A 80 1.85 -1.39 9.86
N THR A 81 1.69 -2.24 8.84
CA THR A 81 1.39 -1.79 7.47
C THR A 81 0.09 -0.97 7.41
N ALA A 82 -0.96 -1.39 8.12
CA ALA A 82 -2.24 -0.70 8.14
C ALA A 82 -2.17 0.67 8.81
N GLU A 83 -1.34 0.82 9.85
CA GLU A 83 -1.11 2.11 10.49
C GLU A 83 -0.40 3.08 9.55
N ILE A 84 0.71 2.65 8.94
CA ILE A 84 1.47 3.47 7.99
C ILE A 84 0.62 3.80 6.77
N TYR A 85 -0.14 2.84 6.25
CA TYR A 85 -1.08 3.06 5.16
C TYR A 85 -2.05 4.21 5.45
N ARG A 86 -2.69 4.20 6.62
CA ARG A 86 -3.65 5.24 7.01
C ARG A 86 -2.98 6.63 7.07
N ARG A 87 -1.75 6.71 7.59
CA ARG A 87 -0.98 7.97 7.63
C ARG A 87 -0.63 8.44 6.21
N SER A 88 -0.06 7.58 5.39
CA SER A 88 0.30 7.90 4.00
C SER A 88 -0.91 8.37 3.19
N ILE A 89 -2.06 7.70 3.30
CA ILE A 89 -3.28 8.10 2.58
C ILE A 89 -3.77 9.49 3.03
N SER A 90 -3.70 9.80 4.33
CA SER A 90 -4.07 11.12 4.85
C SER A 90 -3.18 12.23 4.28
N GLU A 91 -1.87 11.99 4.23
CA GLU A 91 -0.89 12.94 3.70
C GLU A 91 -1.06 13.15 2.19
N LEU A 92 -1.21 12.05 1.43
CA LEU A 92 -1.41 12.11 -0.02
C LEU A 92 -2.71 12.82 -0.40
N LYS A 93 -3.82 12.55 0.31
CA LYS A 93 -5.08 13.29 0.11
C LYS A 93 -4.91 14.78 0.33
N SER A 94 -4.20 15.17 1.39
CA SER A 94 -3.92 16.59 1.66
C SER A 94 -3.08 17.25 0.57
N ILE A 95 -2.24 16.50 -0.16
CA ILE A 95 -1.49 17.01 -1.31
C ILE A 95 -2.43 17.22 -2.51
N VAL A 96 -3.26 16.23 -2.82
CA VAL A 96 -4.25 16.31 -3.91
C VAL A 96 -5.20 17.48 -3.68
N ASP A 97 -5.79 17.59 -2.48
CA ASP A 97 -6.75 18.65 -2.15
C ASP A 97 -6.14 20.06 -2.28
N ARG A 98 -4.84 20.22 -2.04
CA ARG A 98 -4.13 21.50 -2.23
C ARG A 98 -3.77 21.77 -3.69
N GLY A 99 -3.44 20.72 -4.45
CA GLY A 99 -3.11 20.81 -5.87
C GLY A 99 -4.32 21.01 -6.79
N SER A 100 -5.52 20.61 -6.35
CA SER A 100 -6.77 20.82 -7.09
C SER A 100 -7.35 22.24 -6.96
N ILE A 101 -6.75 23.12 -6.15
CA ILE A 101 -7.13 24.53 -6.05
C ILE A 101 -6.33 25.32 -7.09
N HIS A 102 -6.59 25.12 -8.38
CA HIS A 102 -6.14 26.00 -9.47
C HIS A 102 -7.17 26.00 -10.59
#